data_AF-A0A3D5J8I7-F1
#
_entry.id   AF-A0A3D5J8I7-F1
#
_cell.length_a   1.000
_cell.length_b   1.000
_cell.length_c   1.000
_cell.angle_alpha   90.00
_cell.angle_beta   90.00
_cell.angle_gamma   90.00
#
_symmetry.space_group_name_H-M   'P 1'
#
loop_
_entity.id
_entity.type
_entity.pdbx_description
1 polymer ?
#
loop_
_entity_poly.entity_id
_entity_poly.type
_entity_poly.pdbx_seq_one_letter_code
_entity_poly.pdbx_strand_id
1 'polypeptide(L)'
;LLAFDFDFFNINVFHLYSLVCYGLLGLWLAIGLDDFIRRSIKALELQNLGTVIIALLLGSLLLFQNLSKNDRSADNFAEKHAELLFQLLPENSVFFVYGDLETGSLGYYHYVEERRPDMELVNLQGLVYGNRLFLVRGSERRKQEVLRQFVNNSNRPILFSRF
;
A
#
# COMPACT_ATOMS: atom_id res chain seq x y z
N LEU A 1 14.55 18.01 -15.38
CA LEU A 1 13.65 16.86 -15.63
C LEU A 1 14.25 15.68 -14.89
N LEU A 2 13.53 15.11 -13.92
CA LEU A 2 14.03 13.93 -13.18
C LEU A 2 14.23 12.79 -14.18
N ALA A 3 15.41 12.17 -14.17
CA ALA A 3 15.73 10.97 -14.93
C ALA A 3 14.95 9.78 -14.34
N PHE A 4 13.64 9.77 -14.59
CA PHE A 4 12.73 8.73 -14.15
C PHE A 4 12.58 7.75 -15.30
N ASP A 5 13.09 6.53 -15.14
CA ASP A 5 12.77 5.46 -16.07
C ASP A 5 11.30 5.07 -15.86
N PHE A 6 10.53 5.09 -16.95
CA PHE A 6 9.11 4.69 -17.00
C PHE A 6 8.97 3.17 -16.95
N ASP A 7 9.67 2.55 -16.01
CA ASP A 7 9.60 1.13 -15.77
C ASP A 7 8.24 0.78 -15.16
N PHE A 8 7.77 -0.43 -15.43
CA PHE A 8 6.45 -0.89 -14.99
C PHE A 8 6.22 -0.71 -13.48
N PHE A 9 7.25 -0.93 -12.67
CA PHE A 9 7.20 -0.70 -11.22
C PHE A 9 6.88 0.76 -10.88
N ASN A 10 7.63 1.69 -11.49
CA ASN A 10 7.47 3.11 -11.26
C ASN A 10 6.07 3.58 -11.68
N ILE A 11 5.61 3.20 -12.87
CA ILE A 11 4.26 3.57 -13.36
C ILE A 11 3.17 3.17 -12.34
N ASN A 12 3.22 1.94 -11.82
CA ASN A 12 2.22 1.46 -10.87
C ASN A 12 2.27 2.18 -9.52
N VAL A 13 3.46 2.55 -9.05
CA VAL A 13 3.62 3.37 -7.83
C VAL A 13 3.05 4.78 -8.04
N PHE A 14 3.26 5.38 -9.21
CA PHE A 14 2.83 6.76 -9.49
C PHE A 14 1.34 6.92 -9.81
N HIS A 15 0.64 5.86 -10.21
CA HIS A 15 -0.81 5.94 -10.44
C HIS A 15 -1.59 6.35 -9.18
N LEU A 16 -1.14 5.94 -7.98
CA LEU A 16 -1.77 6.38 -6.72
C LEU A 16 -1.59 7.88 -6.46
N TYR A 17 -0.47 8.47 -6.84
CA TYR A 17 -0.23 9.91 -6.67
C TYR A 17 -1.12 10.76 -7.58
N SER A 18 -1.64 10.19 -8.66
CA SER A 18 -2.59 10.86 -9.54
C SER A 18 -4.01 10.96 -8.96
N LEU A 19 -4.30 10.25 -7.86
CA LEU A 19 -5.62 10.26 -7.22
C LEU A 19 -6.04 11.67 -6.78
N VAL A 20 -5.08 12.48 -6.29
CA VAL A 20 -5.32 13.88 -5.93
C VAL A 20 -5.74 14.69 -7.16
N CYS A 21 -5.06 14.49 -8.28
CA CYS A 21 -5.40 15.14 -9.55
C CYS A 21 -6.79 14.72 -10.04
N TYR A 22 -7.13 13.44 -9.96
CA TYR A 22 -8.48 12.96 -10.30
C TYR A 22 -9.55 13.54 -9.38
N GLY A 23 -9.26 13.70 -8.09
CA GLY A 23 -10.15 14.36 -7.13
C GLY A 23 -10.42 15.83 -7.49
N LEU A 24 -9.36 16.58 -7.84
CA LEU A 24 -9.49 17.96 -8.31
C LEU A 24 -10.30 18.04 -9.62
N LEU A 25 -10.03 17.14 -10.57
CA LEU A 25 -10.80 17.04 -11.81
C LEU A 25 -12.28 16.76 -11.53
N GLY A 26 -12.58 15.82 -10.63
CA GLY A 26 -13.95 15.51 -10.20
C GLY A 26 -14.66 16.71 -9.59
N LEU A 27 -13.97 17.50 -8.77
CA LEU A 27 -14.50 18.74 -8.19
C LEU A 27 -14.82 19.79 -9.27
N TRP A 28 -13.93 19.97 -10.24
CA TRP A 28 -14.18 20.86 -11.38
C TRP A 28 -15.37 20.41 -12.22
N LEU A 29 -15.50 19.10 -12.47
CA LEU A 29 -16.64 18.53 -13.19
C LEU A 29 -17.94 18.73 -12.42
N ALA A 30 -17.94 18.59 -11.09
CA ALA A 30 -19.12 18.83 -10.27
C ALA A 30 -19.57 20.30 -10.32
N ILE A 31 -18.64 21.24 -10.21
CA ILE A 31 -18.93 22.69 -10.33
C ILE A 31 -19.45 23.02 -11.73
N GLY A 32 -18.80 22.50 -12.77
CA GLY A 32 -19.22 22.71 -14.15
C GLY A 32 -20.61 22.13 -14.44
N LEU A 33 -20.93 20.98 -13.86
CA LEU A 33 -22.25 20.37 -13.96
C LEU A 33 -23.32 21.22 -13.25
N ASP A 34 -23.04 21.72 -12.04
CA ASP A 34 -23.97 22.59 -11.32
C ASP A 34 -24.26 23.88 -12.09
N ASP A 35 -23.23 24.55 -12.63
CA ASP A 35 -23.41 25.75 -13.46
C ASP A 35 -24.20 25.44 -14.74
N PHE A 36 -23.91 24.32 -15.40
CA PHE A 36 -24.65 23.89 -16.59
C PHE A 36 -26.14 23.64 -16.30
N ILE A 37 -26.46 23.00 -15.17
CA ILE A 37 -27.84 22.73 -14.75
C ILE A 37 -28.57 24.04 -14.43
N ARG A 38 -27.95 24.96 -13.69
CA ARG A 38 -28.54 26.27 -13.36
C ARG A 38 -28.86 27.10 -14.60
N ARG A 39 -28.03 27.00 -15.65
CA ARG A 39 -28.27 27.69 -16.93
C ARG A 39 -29.36 27.02 -17.77
N SER A 40 -29.49 25.69 -17.67
CA SER A 40 -30.46 24.91 -18.46
C SER A 40 -31.85 24.89 -17.84
N ILE A 41 -31.94 24.85 -16.51
CA ILE A 41 -33.19 24.79 -15.74
C ILE A 41 -33.49 26.17 -15.15
N LYS A 42 -34.52 26.85 -15.68
CA LYS A 42 -34.92 28.19 -15.20
C LYS A 42 -35.70 28.18 -13.89
N ALA A 43 -36.33 27.05 -13.54
CA ALA A 43 -37.10 26.91 -12.31
C ALA A 43 -36.17 26.68 -11.11
N LEU A 44 -36.07 27.68 -10.22
CA LEU A 44 -35.13 27.70 -9.10
C LEU A 44 -35.29 26.49 -8.16
N GLU A 45 -36.52 26.06 -7.92
CA GLU A 45 -36.85 24.89 -7.08
C GLU A 45 -36.36 23.57 -7.67
N LEU A 46 -36.30 23.47 -9.01
CA LEU A 46 -35.83 22.26 -9.71
C LEU A 46 -34.30 22.23 -9.91
N GLN A 47 -33.61 23.36 -9.74
CA GLN A 47 -32.15 23.41 -9.93
C GLN A 47 -31.42 22.51 -8.92
N ASN A 48 -31.66 22.73 -7.62
CA ASN A 48 -31.00 21.96 -6.56
C ASN A 48 -31.37 20.48 -6.63
N LEU A 49 -32.65 20.18 -6.86
CA LEU A 49 -33.14 18.81 -6.98
C LEU A 49 -32.54 18.12 -8.21
N GLY A 50 -32.44 18.82 -9.34
CA GLY A 50 -31.82 18.34 -10.58
C GLY A 50 -30.33 18.02 -10.40
N THR A 51 -29.57 18.92 -9.77
CA THR A 51 -28.14 18.68 -9.46
C THR A 51 -27.97 17.44 -8.59
N VAL A 52 -28.75 17.29 -7.52
CA VAL A 52 -28.67 16.13 -6.62
C VAL A 52 -29.02 14.83 -7.35
N ILE A 53 -30.10 14.81 -8.13
CA ILE A 53 -30.53 13.63 -8.88
C ILE A 53 -29.45 13.22 -9.89
N ILE A 54 -28.93 14.15 -10.68
CA ILE A 54 -27.92 13.85 -11.70
C ILE A 54 -26.62 13.39 -11.04
N ALA A 55 -26.19 14.03 -9.95
CA ALA A 55 -25.01 13.61 -9.20
C ALA A 55 -25.15 12.18 -8.64
N LEU A 56 -26.32 11.83 -8.08
CA LEU A 56 -26.60 10.48 -7.59
C LEU A 56 -26.66 9.46 -8.72
N LEU A 57 -27.26 9.80 -9.87
CA LEU A 57 -27.31 8.92 -11.03
C LEU A 57 -25.91 8.67 -11.61
N LEU A 58 -25.10 9.70 -11.77
CA LEU A 58 -23.73 9.57 -12.24
C LEU A 58 -22.86 8.79 -11.25
N GLY A 59 -22.95 9.12 -9.96
CA GLY A 59 -22.21 8.44 -8.90
C GLY A 59 -22.58 6.95 -8.81
N SER A 60 -23.87 6.63 -8.84
CA SER A 60 -24.34 5.23 -8.82
C SER A 60 -23.95 4.46 -10.09
N LEU A 61 -24.03 5.08 -11.27
CA LEU A 61 -23.58 4.48 -12.52
C LEU A 61 -22.08 4.15 -12.48
N LEU A 62 -21.25 5.11 -12.08
CA LEU A 62 -19.80 4.93 -11.97
C LEU A 62 -19.45 3.87 -10.93
N LEU A 63 -20.14 3.87 -9.78
CA LEU A 63 -19.96 2.84 -8.77
C LEU A 63 -20.28 1.46 -9.33
N PHE A 64 -21.45 1.28 -9.95
CA PHE A 64 -21.88 -0.02 -10.49
C PHE A 64 -20.94 -0.54 -11.58
N GLN A 65 -20.48 0.32 -12.48
CA GLN A 65 -19.56 -0.08 -13.57
C GLN A 65 -18.17 -0.49 -13.08
N ASN A 66 -17.70 0.09 -11.97
CA ASN A 66 -16.36 -0.13 -11.47
C ASN A 66 -16.30 -1.07 -10.25
N LEU A 67 -17.44 -1.34 -9.61
CA LEU A 67 -17.51 -2.15 -8.40
C LEU A 67 -16.88 -3.52 -8.61
N SER A 68 -17.25 -4.25 -9.67
CA SER A 68 -16.72 -5.60 -9.91
C SER A 68 -15.21 -5.65 -10.17
N LYS A 69 -14.61 -4.55 -10.64
CA LYS A 69 -13.16 -4.46 -10.91
C LYS A 69 -12.38 -4.03 -9.67
N ASN A 70 -13.03 -3.28 -8.77
CA ASN A 70 -12.44 -2.73 -7.56
C ASN A 70 -12.81 -3.49 -6.29
N ASP A 71 -13.77 -4.42 -6.38
CA ASP A 71 -14.14 -5.28 -5.27
C ASP A 71 -12.98 -6.22 -4.94
N ARG A 72 -12.34 -5.94 -3.81
CA ARG A 72 -11.25 -6.74 -3.23
C ARG A 72 -11.69 -7.47 -1.98
N SER A 73 -13.00 -7.58 -1.72
CA SER A 73 -13.53 -8.24 -0.51
C SER A 73 -13.10 -9.70 -0.37
N ALA A 74 -12.88 -10.38 -1.50
CA ALA A 74 -12.38 -11.76 -1.55
C ALA A 74 -10.87 -11.86 -1.83
N ASP A 75 -10.14 -10.74 -1.90
CA ASP A 75 -8.71 -10.73 -2.19
C ASP A 75 -7.92 -11.10 -0.93
N ASN A 76 -7.51 -12.36 -0.86
CA ASN A 76 -6.67 -12.91 0.20
C ASN A 76 -5.23 -13.13 -0.26
N PHE A 77 -4.77 -12.41 -1.29
CA PHE A 77 -3.41 -12.58 -1.81
C PHE A 77 -2.36 -12.34 -0.72
N ALA A 78 -2.46 -11.23 0.03
CA ALA A 78 -1.49 -10.89 1.07
C ALA A 78 -1.43 -11.96 2.17
N GLU A 79 -2.59 -12.48 2.57
CA GLU A 79 -2.69 -13.54 3.57
C GLU A 79 -2.03 -14.83 3.10
N LYS A 80 -2.42 -15.32 1.92
CA LYS A 80 -1.89 -16.55 1.34
C LYS A 80 -0.40 -16.46 1.06
N HIS A 81 0.07 -15.28 0.63
CA HIS A 81 1.48 -15.04 0.41
C HIS A 81 2.27 -15.12 1.73
N ALA A 82 1.76 -14.48 2.80
CA ALA A 82 2.37 -14.55 4.12
C ALA A 82 2.38 -15.99 4.66
N GLU A 83 1.25 -16.70 4.56
CA GLU A 83 1.12 -18.08 4.99
C GLU A 83 2.12 -18.99 4.26
N LEU A 84 2.21 -18.88 2.93
CA LEU A 84 3.12 -19.68 2.13
C LEU A 84 4.59 -19.40 2.48
N LEU A 85 4.97 -18.13 2.64
CA LEU A 85 6.32 -17.77 3.08
C LEU A 85 6.61 -18.32 4.48
N PHE A 86 5.67 -18.16 5.41
CA PHE A 86 5.79 -18.68 6.76
C PHE A 86 5.91 -20.20 6.78
N GLN A 87 5.22 -20.95 5.93
CA GLN A 87 5.36 -22.40 5.87
C GLN A 87 6.72 -22.87 5.34
N LEU A 88 7.35 -22.09 4.47
CA LEU A 88 8.67 -22.41 3.90
C LEU A 88 9.84 -22.09 4.85
N LEU A 89 9.62 -21.22 5.83
CA LEU A 89 10.66 -20.79 6.76
C LEU A 89 10.91 -21.84 7.86
N PRO A 90 12.18 -22.20 8.14
CA PRO A 90 12.53 -23.10 9.24
C PRO A 90 11.98 -22.60 10.58
N GLU A 91 11.81 -23.53 11.53
CA GLU A 91 11.49 -23.17 12.92
C GLU A 91 12.58 -22.29 13.53
N ASN A 92 12.18 -21.34 14.37
CA ASN A 92 13.08 -20.41 15.06
C ASN A 92 14.02 -19.62 14.11
N SER A 93 13.66 -19.41 12.84
CA SER A 93 14.48 -18.66 11.88
C SER A 93 14.46 -17.15 12.13
N VAL A 94 15.47 -16.44 11.64
CA VAL A 94 15.43 -14.97 11.46
C VAL A 94 15.16 -14.67 9.99
N PHE A 95 14.10 -13.93 9.71
CA PHE A 95 13.72 -13.55 8.36
C PHE A 95 13.86 -12.05 8.15
N PHE A 96 14.75 -11.67 7.23
CA PHE A 96 14.99 -10.29 6.85
C PHE A 96 14.08 -9.87 5.70
N VAL A 97 13.29 -8.83 5.93
CA VAL A 97 12.40 -8.21 4.94
C VAL A 97 12.90 -6.84 4.54
N TYR A 98 12.62 -6.45 3.29
CA TYR A 98 13.03 -5.17 2.75
C TYR A 98 11.86 -4.47 2.06
N GLY A 99 11.67 -3.19 2.40
CA GLY A 99 10.70 -2.32 1.75
C GLY A 99 9.30 -2.48 2.32
N ASP A 100 8.38 -1.64 1.84
CA ASP A 100 7.10 -1.43 2.51
C ASP A 100 6.12 -2.58 2.29
N LEU A 101 6.15 -3.22 1.12
CA LEU A 101 5.23 -4.30 0.75
C LEU A 101 5.35 -5.50 1.70
N GLU A 102 6.57 -6.01 1.88
CA GLU A 102 6.83 -7.14 2.78
C GLU A 102 6.73 -6.74 4.24
N THR A 103 7.28 -5.57 4.58
CA THR A 103 7.30 -5.11 5.96
C THR A 103 5.87 -4.89 6.50
N GLY A 104 4.99 -4.33 5.68
CA GLY A 104 3.60 -4.13 6.07
C GLY A 104 2.85 -5.46 6.20
N SER A 105 2.80 -6.23 5.12
CA SER A 105 1.98 -7.45 5.07
C SER A 105 2.47 -8.53 6.03
N LEU A 106 3.75 -8.91 5.97
CA LEU A 106 4.31 -9.95 6.84
C LEU A 106 4.35 -9.48 8.30
N GLY A 107 4.66 -8.20 8.52
CA GLY A 107 4.64 -7.60 9.86
C GLY A 107 3.27 -7.67 10.52
N TYR A 108 2.20 -7.37 9.77
CA TYR A 108 0.82 -7.50 10.26
C TYR A 108 0.53 -8.95 10.70
N TYR A 109 0.75 -9.93 9.81
CA TYR A 109 0.42 -11.31 10.13
C TYR A 109 1.29 -11.91 11.26
N HIS A 110 2.55 -11.49 11.36
CA HIS A 110 3.44 -11.98 12.41
C HIS A 110 3.20 -11.33 13.77
N TYR A 111 3.12 -9.99 13.82
CA TYR A 111 3.06 -9.26 15.10
C TYR A 111 1.65 -8.94 15.59
N VAL A 112 0.66 -8.82 14.69
CA VAL A 112 -0.73 -8.46 15.06
C VAL A 112 -1.60 -9.71 15.12
N GLU A 113 -1.52 -10.57 14.10
CA GLU A 113 -2.26 -11.84 14.07
C GLU A 113 -1.48 -13.00 14.75
N GLU A 114 -0.31 -12.70 15.32
CA GLU A 114 0.52 -13.64 16.09
C GLU A 114 0.86 -14.94 15.35
N ARG A 115 1.00 -14.89 14.01
CA ARG A 115 1.35 -16.06 13.20
C ARG A 115 2.86 -16.29 13.23
N ARG A 116 3.27 -17.56 13.46
CA ARG A 116 4.68 -17.97 13.62
C ARG A 116 5.44 -17.10 14.65
N PRO A 117 5.01 -17.05 15.93
CA PRO A 117 5.71 -16.26 16.95
C PRO A 117 7.11 -16.81 17.29
N ASP A 118 7.45 -18.01 16.79
CA ASP A 118 8.77 -18.63 16.94
C ASP A 118 9.85 -17.99 16.06
N MET A 119 9.49 -17.42 14.91
CA MET A 119 10.46 -16.75 14.04
C MET A 119 10.69 -15.29 14.48
N GLU A 120 11.81 -14.72 14.05
CA GLU A 120 12.08 -13.30 14.22
C GLU A 120 12.04 -12.60 12.86
N LEU A 121 11.09 -11.69 12.69
CA LEU A 121 10.99 -10.85 11.51
C LEU A 121 11.81 -9.58 11.70
N VAL A 122 12.73 -9.25 10.79
CA VAL A 122 13.61 -8.08 10.92
C VAL A 122 13.53 -7.22 9.66
N ASN A 123 13.22 -5.94 9.83
CA ASN A 123 13.22 -4.97 8.74
C ASN A 123 14.66 -4.47 8.49
N LEU A 124 15.18 -4.68 7.29
CA LEU A 124 16.54 -4.29 6.89
C LEU A 124 16.76 -2.77 6.80
N GLN A 125 15.72 -1.95 6.83
CA GLN A 125 15.85 -0.51 6.94
C GLN A 125 15.84 -0.01 8.40
N GLY A 126 15.47 -0.88 9.35
CA GLY A 126 15.29 -0.52 10.76
C GLY A 126 14.20 0.52 10.99
N LEU A 127 13.16 0.57 10.13
CA LEU A 127 12.18 1.67 10.14
C LEU A 127 10.91 1.35 10.93
N VAL A 128 10.44 0.10 10.86
CA VAL A 128 9.08 -0.26 11.28
C VAL A 128 9.08 -1.02 12.61
N TYR A 129 9.67 -2.20 12.65
CA TYR A 129 9.61 -3.08 13.83
C TYR A 129 10.39 -2.54 15.03
N GLY A 130 10.10 -3.06 16.22
CA GLY A 130 10.78 -2.67 17.46
C GLY A 130 12.19 -3.26 17.61
N ASN A 131 12.42 -4.45 17.07
CA ASN A 131 13.68 -5.20 17.11
C ASN A 131 14.71 -4.71 16.07
N ARG A 132 14.97 -3.39 16.03
CA ARG A 132 15.87 -2.79 15.05
C ARG A 132 17.32 -3.14 15.35
N LEU A 133 18.03 -3.68 14.36
CA LEU A 133 19.46 -3.96 14.49
C LEU A 133 20.33 -2.69 14.50
N PHE A 134 19.87 -1.60 13.87
CA PHE A 134 20.64 -0.36 13.79
C PHE A 134 19.75 0.87 13.77
N LEU A 135 20.36 1.99 14.16
CA LEU A 135 19.75 3.31 14.06
C LEU A 135 19.61 3.72 12.59
N VAL A 136 18.45 4.28 12.26
CA VAL A 136 18.11 4.73 10.90
C VAL A 136 19.15 5.71 10.35
N ARG A 137 19.64 6.63 11.20
CA ARG A 137 20.65 7.66 10.86
C ARG A 137 22.10 7.18 11.03
N GLY A 138 22.32 5.89 11.28
CA GLY A 138 23.67 5.32 11.37
C GLY A 138 24.38 5.34 10.02
N SER A 139 25.72 5.41 10.04
CA SER A 139 26.51 5.28 8.80
C SER A 139 26.35 3.89 8.19
N GLU A 140 26.38 3.79 6.86
CA GLU A 140 26.25 2.51 6.16
C GLU A 140 27.32 1.50 6.58
N ARG A 141 28.54 1.96 6.84
CA ARG A 141 29.62 1.13 7.38
C ARG A 141 29.24 0.51 8.73
N ARG A 142 28.59 1.27 9.62
CA ARG A 142 28.17 0.76 10.93
C ARG A 142 27.01 -0.23 10.80
N LYS A 143 26.05 0.03 9.91
CA LYS A 143 24.94 -0.90 9.63
C LYS A 143 25.46 -2.24 9.11
N GLN A 144 26.39 -2.21 8.14
CA GLN A 144 27.02 -3.41 7.62
C GLN A 144 27.81 -4.18 8.68
N GLU A 145 28.54 -3.48 9.55
CA GLU A 145 29.29 -4.11 10.65
C GLU A 145 28.34 -4.83 11.62
N VAL A 146 27.27 -4.17 12.06
CA VAL A 146 26.28 -4.78 12.97
C VAL A 146 25.59 -5.97 12.32
N LEU A 147 25.21 -5.85 11.05
CA LEU A 147 24.58 -6.96 10.31
C LEU A 147 25.53 -8.15 10.17
N ARG A 148 26.82 -7.91 9.86
CA ARG A 148 27.84 -8.97 9.83
C ARG A 148 28.02 -9.64 11.18
N GLN A 149 28.10 -8.85 12.25
CA GLN A 149 28.20 -9.37 13.61
C GLN A 149 26.98 -10.23 13.97
N PHE A 150 25.78 -9.77 13.63
CA PHE A 150 24.55 -10.52 13.84
C PHE A 150 24.56 -11.86 13.10
N VAL A 151 24.91 -11.85 11.81
CA VAL A 151 24.98 -13.07 10.99
C VAL A 151 26.03 -14.05 11.52
N ASN A 152 27.22 -13.57 11.87
CA ASN A 152 28.31 -14.42 12.34
C ASN A 152 28.06 -15.03 13.73
N ASN A 153 27.30 -14.34 14.59
CA ASN A 153 27.03 -14.78 15.96
C ASN A 153 25.72 -15.56 16.10
N SER A 154 24.90 -15.65 15.04
CA SER A 154 23.63 -16.35 15.07
C SER A 154 23.80 -17.84 14.80
N ASN A 155 23.23 -18.67 15.67
CA ASN A 155 23.08 -20.11 15.43
C ASN A 155 21.74 -20.46 14.76
N ARG A 156 20.89 -19.46 14.51
CA ARG A 156 19.56 -19.62 13.91
C ARG A 156 19.65 -19.53 12.39
N PRO A 157 18.80 -20.26 11.64
CA PRO A 157 18.71 -20.09 10.19
C PRO A 157 18.36 -18.65 9.84
N ILE A 158 19.19 -18.01 8.99
CA ILE A 158 18.96 -16.65 8.52
C ILE A 158 18.54 -16.71 7.05
N LEU A 159 17.39 -16.12 6.75
CA LEU A 159 16.87 -15.99 5.39
C LEU A 159 16.58 -14.52 5.09
N PHE A 160 16.67 -14.15 3.82
CA PHE A 160 16.35 -12.80 3.38
C PHE A 160 15.52 -12.87 2.10
N SER A 161 14.63 -11.90 1.96
CA SER A 161 13.88 -11.74 0.73
C SER A 161 14.69 -10.95 -0.31
N ARG A 162 14.65 -11.41 -1.57
CA ARG A 162 15.31 -10.75 -2.69
C ARG A 162 14.27 -10.52 -3.79
N PHE A 163 13.53 -9.42 -3.68
CA PHE A 163 12.65 -8.92 -4.75
C PHE A 163 13.21 -7.63 -5.32
#